data_AF-D2BJJ0-F1
#
_entry.id   AF-D2BJJ0-F1
#
_cell.length_a   1.000
_cell.length_b   1.000
_cell.length_c   1.000
_cell.angle_alpha   90.00
_cell.angle_beta   90.00
_cell.angle_gamma   90.00
#
_symmetry.space_group_name_H-M   'P 1'
#
loop_
_entity.id
_entity.type
_entity.pdbx_description
1 polymer ?
#
loop_
_entity_poly.entity_id
_entity_poly.type
_entity_poly.pdbx_seq_one_letter_code
_entity_poly.pdbx_strand_id
1 'polypeptide(L)'
;MQELRPFISNLSARDISNYRALTAGYENYCREQAGRHFMASKFNFKKCQCCGYCCLCYPCMPRPDEIPPVAEYLKISVKELIDRYMVADTADCQTFFLRWAKEGQEDITGARIHPRRTYDRGYCIFFDKEKKTCRIHPVRPNDAKIIRCWDDRQSRDKNLWGMTGWKQDDIYRFIPDFSAEYFRNSGDTGV
;
A
#
# COMPACT_ATOMS: atom_id res chain seq x y z
N MET A 1 -11.57 24.31 -9.37
CA MET A 1 -10.62 23.30 -8.86
C MET A 1 -9.31 24.01 -8.58
N GLN A 2 -8.91 24.11 -7.31
CA GLN A 2 -7.57 24.60 -6.96
C GLN A 2 -6.57 23.58 -7.52
N GLU A 3 -5.59 24.04 -8.32
CA GLU A 3 -4.47 23.17 -8.68
C GLU A 3 -3.79 22.72 -7.38
N LEU A 4 -3.87 21.42 -7.09
CA LEU A 4 -3.13 20.80 -5.99
C LEU A 4 -1.66 21.04 -6.28
N ARG A 5 -1.07 22.03 -5.60
CA ARG A 5 0.37 22.29 -5.69
C ARG A 5 1.10 21.01 -5.26
N PRO A 6 2.23 20.65 -5.89
CA PRO A 6 2.99 19.46 -5.49
C PRO A 6 3.25 19.55 -3.99
N PHE A 7 2.95 18.50 -3.21
CA PHE A 7 3.15 18.46 -1.76
C PHE A 7 4.53 18.97 -1.34
N ILE A 8 5.54 18.72 -2.19
CA ILE A 8 6.94 19.15 -2.03
C ILE A 8 7.12 20.67 -2.04
N SER A 9 6.26 21.42 -2.73
CA SER A 9 6.40 22.88 -2.91
C SER A 9 6.26 23.71 -1.62
N ASN A 10 5.64 23.12 -0.58
CA ASN A 10 5.46 23.76 0.73
C ASN A 10 6.34 23.12 1.83
N LEU A 11 7.18 22.14 1.50
CA LEU A 11 8.05 21.49 2.48
C LEU A 11 9.31 22.31 2.74
N SER A 12 9.70 22.42 4.01
CA SER A 12 10.99 23.01 4.35
C SER A 12 12.13 22.12 3.85
N ALA A 13 13.33 22.70 3.68
CA ALA A 13 14.52 21.92 3.36
C ALA A 13 14.79 20.80 4.38
N ARG A 14 14.44 21.04 5.66
CA ARG A 14 14.52 20.06 6.74
C ARG A 14 13.54 18.90 6.51
N ASP A 15 12.30 19.19 6.12
CA ASP A 15 11.29 18.16 5.84
C ASP A 15 11.71 17.31 4.65
N ILE A 16 12.18 17.94 3.57
CA ILE A 16 12.70 17.22 2.39
C ILE A 16 13.84 16.28 2.80
N SER A 17 14.79 16.76 3.61
CA SER A 17 15.89 15.94 4.13
C SER A 17 15.39 14.76 4.97
N ASN A 18 14.43 15.00 5.87
CA ASN A 18 13.81 13.97 6.70
C ASN A 18 13.11 12.90 5.86
N TYR A 19 12.34 13.30 4.84
CA TYR A 19 11.67 12.35 3.93
C TYR A 19 12.67 11.52 3.12
N ARG A 20 13.77 12.11 2.67
CA ARG A 20 14.85 11.38 1.99
C ARG A 20 15.47 10.34 2.93
N ALA A 21 15.74 10.71 4.18
CA ALA A 21 16.28 9.80 5.18
C ALA A 21 15.31 8.64 5.50
N LEU A 22 14.00 8.92 5.65
CA LEU A 22 12.96 7.91 5.85
C LEU A 22 12.88 6.96 4.64
N THR A 23 12.89 7.51 3.43
CA THR A 23 12.87 6.71 2.18
C THR A 23 14.08 5.78 2.13
N ALA A 24 15.30 6.30 2.29
CA ALA A 24 16.52 5.51 2.25
C ALA A 24 16.54 4.43 3.34
N GLY A 25 16.10 4.77 4.56
CA GLY A 25 15.99 3.82 5.67
C GLY A 25 15.00 2.70 5.39
N TYR A 26 13.85 3.02 4.78
CA TYR A 26 12.83 2.03 4.41
C TYR A 26 13.30 1.14 3.26
N GLU A 27 13.91 1.71 2.22
CA GLU A 27 14.50 0.93 1.13
C GLU A 27 15.60 -0.02 1.61
N ASN A 28 16.45 0.44 2.54
CA ASN A 28 17.46 -0.42 3.13
C ASN A 28 16.83 -1.59 3.90
N TYR A 29 15.82 -1.31 4.72
CA TYR A 29 15.03 -2.33 5.39
C TYR A 29 14.45 -3.36 4.40
N CYS A 30 13.83 -2.91 3.30
CA CYS A 30 13.29 -3.81 2.28
C CYS A 30 14.37 -4.71 1.66
N ARG A 31 15.56 -4.16 1.34
CA ARG A 31 16.69 -4.95 0.81
C ARG A 31 17.15 -6.02 1.80
N GLU A 32 17.27 -5.70 3.08
CA GLU A 32 17.63 -6.66 4.13
C GLU A 32 16.58 -7.78 4.24
N GLN A 33 15.29 -7.42 4.23
CA GLN A 33 14.21 -8.40 4.30
C GLN A 33 14.17 -9.31 3.07
N ALA A 34 14.51 -8.80 1.89
CA ALA A 34 14.55 -9.62 0.69
C ALA A 34 15.50 -10.81 0.89
N GLY A 35 16.66 -10.60 1.51
CA GLY A 35 17.63 -11.66 1.86
C GLY A 35 17.07 -12.76 2.76
N ARG A 36 16.08 -12.45 3.62
CA ARG A 36 15.51 -13.35 4.62
C ARG A 36 14.27 -14.10 4.15
N HIS A 37 13.72 -13.72 3.01
CA HIS A 37 12.46 -14.26 2.51
C HIS A 37 12.68 -15.18 1.31
N PHE A 38 12.05 -16.37 1.34
CA PHE A 38 12.11 -17.37 0.28
C PHE A 38 11.16 -17.00 -0.88
N MET A 39 11.48 -15.90 -1.56
CA MET A 39 10.64 -15.31 -2.61
C MET A 39 10.60 -16.19 -3.87
N ALA A 40 9.43 -16.26 -4.52
CA ALA A 40 9.26 -17.05 -5.72
C ALA A 40 10.19 -16.60 -6.87
N SER A 41 10.34 -15.29 -7.09
CA SER A 41 11.21 -14.72 -8.12
C SER A 41 12.68 -15.12 -7.96
N LYS A 42 13.18 -15.24 -6.72
CA LYS A 42 14.57 -15.64 -6.43
C LYS A 42 14.90 -17.05 -6.88
N PHE A 43 13.90 -17.94 -6.86
CA PHE A 43 14.05 -19.36 -7.16
C PHE A 43 13.26 -19.78 -8.41
N ASN A 44 12.80 -18.79 -9.20
CA ASN A 44 12.02 -18.98 -10.42
C ASN A 44 10.75 -19.85 -10.24
N PHE A 45 10.11 -19.79 -9.08
CA PHE A 45 8.82 -20.47 -8.87
C PHE A 45 7.69 -19.68 -9.54
N LYS A 46 6.71 -20.42 -10.10
CA LYS A 46 5.47 -19.85 -10.67
C LYS A 46 4.27 -19.97 -9.73
N LYS A 47 4.52 -20.31 -8.46
CA LYS A 47 3.50 -20.42 -7.40
C LYS A 47 3.97 -19.73 -6.14
N CYS A 48 3.01 -19.27 -5.33
CA CYS A 48 3.33 -18.49 -4.13
C CYS A 48 4.01 -19.39 -3.12
N GLN A 49 5.15 -18.93 -2.61
CA GLN A 49 5.85 -19.60 -1.52
C GLN A 49 5.35 -19.13 -0.15
N CYS A 50 4.31 -18.29 -0.13
CA CYS A 50 3.75 -17.64 1.06
C CYS A 50 4.83 -17.00 1.96
N CYS A 51 5.90 -16.50 1.35
CA CYS A 51 7.07 -16.00 2.08
C CYS A 51 6.76 -14.78 2.96
N GLY A 52 5.76 -13.97 2.61
CA GLY A 52 5.38 -12.75 3.35
C GLY A 52 6.10 -11.48 2.90
N TYR A 53 7.09 -11.55 2.01
CA TYR A 53 7.90 -10.39 1.61
C TYR A 53 7.06 -9.26 0.99
N CYS A 54 6.14 -9.60 0.09
CA CYS A 54 5.23 -8.61 -0.49
C CYS A 54 4.37 -7.97 0.61
N CYS A 55 3.85 -8.76 1.56
CA CYS A 55 3.06 -8.20 2.65
C CYS A 55 3.89 -7.24 3.53
N LEU A 56 5.17 -7.52 3.73
CA LEU A 56 6.05 -6.73 4.60
C LEU A 56 6.52 -5.41 3.98
N CYS A 57 7.06 -5.49 2.77
CA CYS A 57 7.81 -4.37 2.17
C CYS A 57 6.96 -3.56 1.20
N TYR A 58 6.04 -4.23 0.51
CA TYR A 58 5.24 -3.64 -0.55
C TYR A 58 3.84 -4.26 -0.49
N PRO A 59 2.97 -3.84 0.45
CA PRO A 59 1.58 -4.26 0.46
C PRO A 59 0.96 -4.01 -0.90
N CYS A 60 0.41 -5.06 -1.51
CA CYS A 60 -0.16 -4.96 -2.85
C CYS A 60 -1.26 -3.90 -2.91
N MET A 61 -1.34 -3.25 -4.06
CA MET A 61 -2.30 -2.18 -4.29
C MET A 61 -3.38 -2.75 -5.22
N PRO A 62 -4.63 -2.94 -4.77
CA PRO A 62 -5.71 -3.33 -5.67
C PRO A 62 -5.98 -2.23 -6.69
N ARG A 63 -6.39 -2.62 -7.89
CA ARG A 63 -7.12 -1.74 -8.80
C ARG A 63 -8.56 -1.54 -8.31
N PRO A 64 -9.27 -0.49 -8.76
CA PRO A 64 -10.66 -0.26 -8.37
C PRO A 64 -11.57 -1.50 -8.54
N ASP A 65 -11.44 -2.22 -9.66
CA ASP A 65 -12.22 -3.42 -9.97
C ASP A 65 -11.83 -4.64 -9.11
N GLU A 66 -10.66 -4.63 -8.48
CA GLU A 66 -10.17 -5.71 -7.61
C GLU A 66 -10.64 -5.56 -6.15
N ILE A 67 -11.24 -4.42 -5.76
CA ILE A 67 -11.72 -4.19 -4.39
C ILE A 67 -13.01 -4.98 -4.07
N PRO A 68 -14.08 -4.92 -4.89
CA PRO A 68 -15.32 -5.65 -4.59
C PRO A 68 -15.14 -7.16 -4.42
N PRO A 69 -14.35 -7.88 -5.24
CA PRO A 69 -14.10 -9.31 -5.05
C PRO A 69 -13.46 -9.66 -3.69
N VAL A 70 -12.63 -8.77 -3.14
CA VAL A 70 -12.03 -8.97 -1.81
C VAL A 70 -13.08 -8.82 -0.71
N ALA A 71 -13.97 -7.82 -0.83
CA ALA A 71 -15.06 -7.61 0.12
C ALA A 71 -16.03 -8.80 0.14
N GLU A 72 -16.40 -9.30 -1.06
CA GLU A 72 -17.24 -10.49 -1.22
C GLU A 72 -16.60 -11.73 -0.58
N TYR A 73 -15.32 -11.98 -0.84
CA TYR A 73 -14.59 -13.10 -0.25
C TYR A 73 -14.57 -13.05 1.28
N LEU A 74 -14.41 -11.85 1.85
CA LEU A 74 -14.43 -11.62 3.29
C LEU A 74 -15.84 -11.55 3.90
N LYS A 75 -16.88 -11.57 3.07
CA LYS A 75 -18.29 -11.44 3.47
C LYS A 75 -18.58 -10.14 4.23
N ILE A 76 -17.96 -9.05 3.79
CA ILE A 76 -18.16 -7.70 4.33
C ILE A 76 -18.53 -6.74 3.20
N SER A 77 -19.05 -5.57 3.54
CA SER A 77 -19.28 -4.51 2.54
C SER A 77 -17.95 -3.90 2.06
N VAL A 78 -17.94 -3.30 0.87
CA VAL A 78 -16.78 -2.53 0.37
C VAL A 78 -16.43 -1.40 1.33
N LYS A 79 -17.44 -0.70 1.88
CA LYS A 79 -17.23 0.36 2.87
C LYS A 79 -16.51 -0.18 4.11
N GLU A 80 -16.98 -1.30 4.65
CA GLU A 80 -16.35 -1.93 5.81
C GLU A 80 -14.92 -2.41 5.51
N LEU A 81 -14.68 -2.95 4.31
CA LEU A 81 -13.32 -3.33 3.88
C LEU A 81 -12.38 -2.11 3.93
N ILE A 82 -12.83 -0.97 3.41
CA ILE A 82 -12.06 0.27 3.38
C ILE A 82 -11.80 0.79 4.80
N ASP A 83 -12.88 0.93 5.58
CA ASP A 83 -12.85 1.51 6.93
C ASP A 83 -12.00 0.70 7.92
N ARG A 84 -11.75 -0.58 7.65
CA ARG A 84 -11.03 -1.48 8.57
C ARG A 84 -9.65 -1.90 8.09
N TYR A 85 -9.40 -1.90 6.78
CA TYR A 85 -8.22 -2.55 6.21
C TYR A 85 -7.48 -1.74 5.15
N MET A 86 -7.96 -0.57 4.76
CA MET A 86 -7.35 0.22 3.68
C MET A 86 -7.01 1.63 4.11
N VAL A 87 -5.98 2.18 3.48
CA VAL A 87 -5.63 3.60 3.55
C VAL A 87 -5.55 4.17 2.14
N ALA A 88 -5.88 5.45 1.98
CA ALA A 88 -5.69 6.18 0.74
C ALA A 88 -4.28 6.77 0.68
N ASP A 89 -3.54 6.47 -0.38
CA ASP A 89 -2.15 6.85 -0.58
C ASP A 89 -2.00 7.54 -1.96
N THR A 90 -0.84 8.13 -2.22
CA THR A 90 -0.57 8.82 -3.49
C THR A 90 0.93 8.87 -3.78
N ALA A 91 1.30 8.78 -5.06
CA ALA A 91 2.67 8.92 -5.52
C ALA A 91 2.98 10.33 -6.06
N ASP A 92 1.95 11.03 -6.56
CA ASP A 92 2.06 12.30 -7.28
C ASP A 92 1.25 13.44 -6.63
N CYS A 93 0.50 13.13 -5.57
CA CYS A 93 -0.47 14.03 -4.92
C CYS A 93 -1.63 14.48 -5.81
N GLN A 94 -1.83 13.82 -6.95
CA GLN A 94 -2.92 14.10 -7.89
C GLN A 94 -3.86 12.91 -7.98
N THR A 95 -3.32 11.70 -8.13
CA THR A 95 -4.07 10.46 -8.17
C THR A 95 -3.96 9.77 -6.82
N PHE A 96 -5.11 9.54 -6.20
CA PHE A 96 -5.22 8.81 -4.94
C PHE A 96 -5.68 7.40 -5.21
N PHE A 97 -5.05 6.44 -4.53
CA PHE A 97 -5.37 5.02 -4.64
C PHE A 97 -5.49 4.40 -3.26
N LEU A 98 -6.30 3.35 -3.16
CA LEU A 98 -6.39 2.56 -1.95
C LEU A 98 -5.34 1.46 -1.96
N ARG A 99 -4.70 1.25 -0.81
CA ARG A 99 -3.85 0.09 -0.55
C ARG A 99 -4.20 -0.54 0.78
N TRP A 100 -3.80 -1.80 0.97
CA TRP A 100 -3.94 -2.44 2.26
C TRP A 100 -3.10 -1.71 3.32
N ALA A 101 -3.70 -1.48 4.49
CA ALA A 101 -3.03 -0.97 5.67
C ALA A 101 -1.97 -1.98 6.15
N LYS A 102 -0.92 -1.46 6.77
CA LYS A 102 0.04 -2.27 7.54
C LYS A 102 -0.40 -2.35 9.00
N GLU A 103 0.15 -3.32 9.72
CA GLU A 103 0.16 -3.33 11.18
C GLU A 103 0.60 -1.96 11.71
N GLY A 104 -0.17 -1.41 12.64
CA GLY A 104 0.04 -0.08 13.21
C GLY A 104 -0.65 1.05 12.45
N GLN A 105 -1.26 0.81 11.28
CA GLN A 105 -2.02 1.81 10.49
C GLN A 105 -3.54 1.68 10.66
N GLU A 106 -4.00 0.81 11.57
CA GLU A 106 -5.42 0.60 11.83
C GLU A 106 -6.11 1.89 12.27
N ASP A 107 -5.40 2.77 12.98
CA ASP A 107 -5.84 4.08 13.46
C ASP A 107 -6.21 5.07 12.34
N ILE A 108 -5.67 4.87 11.13
CA ILE A 108 -5.85 5.76 9.98
C ILE A 108 -6.56 5.10 8.80
N THR A 109 -7.12 3.90 8.99
CA THR A 109 -7.91 3.22 7.96
C THR A 109 -9.14 4.04 7.53
N GLY A 110 -9.54 3.90 6.27
CA GLY A 110 -10.61 4.71 5.66
C GLY A 110 -10.25 6.19 5.42
N ALA A 111 -8.98 6.57 5.59
CA ALA A 111 -8.53 7.95 5.38
C ALA A 111 -7.22 8.02 4.59
N ARG A 112 -6.83 9.25 4.24
CA ARG A 112 -5.52 9.53 3.63
C ARG A 112 -4.40 9.28 4.64
N ILE A 113 -3.40 8.52 4.22
CA ILE A 113 -2.20 8.31 5.02
C ILE A 113 -1.29 9.55 4.99
N HIS A 114 -0.76 9.92 6.16
CA HIS A 114 0.27 10.93 6.24
C HIS A 114 1.58 10.43 5.57
N PRO A 115 2.28 11.23 4.75
CA PRO A 115 3.43 10.75 3.98
C PRO A 115 4.56 10.11 4.81
N ARG A 116 4.72 10.49 6.09
CA ARG A 116 5.69 9.86 7.00
C ARG A 116 5.31 8.41 7.33
N ARG A 117 4.01 8.12 7.43
CA ARG A 117 3.46 6.81 7.77
C ARG A 117 3.52 5.83 6.59
N THR A 118 3.72 6.31 5.35
CA THR A 118 4.00 5.45 4.17
C THR A 118 5.20 4.53 4.42
N TYR A 119 6.16 4.97 5.23
CA TYR A 119 7.38 4.25 5.60
C TYR A 119 7.23 3.40 6.88
N ASP A 120 6.03 3.28 7.46
CA ASP A 120 5.79 2.38 8.59
C ASP A 120 6.23 0.96 8.22
N ARG A 121 6.89 0.30 9.16
CA ARG A 121 7.27 -1.11 9.05
C ARG A 121 6.13 -1.98 9.59
N GLY A 122 6.17 -3.26 9.25
CA GLY A 122 5.15 -4.22 9.66
C GLY A 122 4.50 -4.90 8.46
N TYR A 123 3.83 -6.01 8.71
CA TYR A 123 3.15 -6.72 7.64
C TYR A 123 1.86 -6.02 7.25
N CYS A 124 1.45 -6.17 6.00
CA CYS A 124 0.08 -5.93 5.55
C CYS A 124 -0.88 -6.64 6.51
N ILE A 125 -1.98 -5.96 6.85
CA ILE A 125 -2.99 -6.46 7.78
C ILE A 125 -3.53 -7.84 7.38
N PHE A 126 -3.51 -8.21 6.10
CA PHE A 126 -3.96 -9.53 5.64
C PHE A 126 -2.94 -10.66 5.78
N PHE A 127 -1.71 -10.40 6.23
CA PHE A 127 -0.74 -11.48 6.45
C PHE A 127 -0.96 -12.17 7.80
N ASP A 128 -1.20 -13.46 7.77
CA ASP A 128 -1.22 -14.33 8.94
C ASP A 128 0.21 -14.78 9.23
N LYS A 129 0.82 -14.24 10.29
CA LYS A 129 2.21 -14.52 10.68
C LYS A 129 2.42 -15.94 11.20
N GLU A 130 1.40 -16.53 11.82
CA GLU A 130 1.47 -17.88 12.38
C GLU A 130 1.40 -18.93 11.27
N LYS A 131 0.40 -18.81 10.40
CA LYS A 131 0.21 -19.71 9.25
C LYS A 131 1.11 -19.35 8.06
N LYS A 132 1.84 -18.23 8.15
CA LYS A 132 2.67 -17.66 7.09
C LYS A 132 1.93 -17.61 5.77
N THR A 133 0.74 -17.01 5.75
CA THR A 133 -0.09 -16.96 4.54
C THR A 133 -0.88 -15.66 4.43
N CYS A 134 -1.32 -15.33 3.21
CA CYS A 134 -2.20 -14.19 2.98
C CYS A 134 -3.66 -14.61 3.17
N ARG A 135 -4.39 -13.95 4.06
CA ARG A 135 -5.80 -14.23 4.37
C ARG A 135 -6.73 -14.02 3.16
N ILE A 136 -6.32 -13.19 2.21
CA ILE A 136 -7.03 -12.94 0.94
C ILE A 136 -6.34 -13.61 -0.26
N HIS A 137 -5.49 -14.62 -0.05
CA HIS A 137 -4.66 -15.22 -1.11
C HIS A 137 -5.43 -15.57 -2.41
N PRO A 138 -6.64 -16.18 -2.37
CA PRO A 138 -7.39 -16.51 -3.59
C PRO A 138 -7.79 -15.29 -4.43
N VAL A 139 -8.07 -14.16 -3.77
CA VAL A 139 -8.57 -12.92 -4.37
C VAL A 139 -7.57 -11.77 -4.29
N ARG A 140 -6.29 -12.06 -4.02
CA ARG A 140 -5.27 -11.02 -3.90
C ARG A 140 -5.08 -10.27 -5.24
N PRO A 141 -4.71 -8.98 -5.21
CA PRO A 141 -4.45 -8.19 -6.41
C PRO A 141 -3.41 -8.81 -7.35
N ASN A 142 -3.55 -8.50 -8.63
CA ASN A 142 -2.62 -8.94 -9.68
C ASN A 142 -1.21 -8.38 -9.50
N ASP A 143 -1.08 -7.16 -8.97
CA ASP A 143 0.21 -6.57 -8.57
C ASP A 143 1.00 -7.50 -7.61
N ALA A 144 0.30 -8.17 -6.68
CA ALA A 144 0.91 -9.14 -5.77
C ALA A 144 1.38 -10.42 -6.47
N LYS A 145 0.65 -10.86 -7.51
CA LYS A 145 0.94 -12.09 -8.24
C LYS A 145 2.11 -11.84 -9.19
N ILE A 146 1.97 -10.83 -10.04
CA ILE A 146 2.76 -10.66 -11.25
C ILE A 146 4.04 -9.88 -10.93
N ILE A 147 3.88 -8.66 -10.42
CA ILE A 147 4.96 -7.66 -10.27
C ILE A 147 5.89 -7.97 -9.11
N ARG A 148 5.32 -8.39 -7.98
CA ARG A 148 6.06 -8.51 -6.71
C ARG A 148 6.50 -9.93 -6.37
N CYS A 149 6.07 -10.94 -7.14
CA CYS A 149 6.25 -12.34 -6.77
C CYS A 149 6.93 -13.19 -7.85
N TRP A 150 6.46 -13.19 -9.10
CA TRP A 150 6.95 -14.15 -10.11
C TRP A 150 8.17 -13.69 -10.89
N ASP A 151 8.30 -12.38 -11.12
CA ASP A 151 9.32 -11.86 -12.02
C ASP A 151 9.75 -10.46 -11.60
N ASP A 152 11.01 -10.34 -11.21
CA ASP A 152 11.62 -9.06 -10.84
C ASP A 152 11.77 -8.13 -12.06
N ARG A 153 11.73 -8.64 -13.29
CA ARG A 153 11.77 -7.84 -14.52
C ARG A 153 10.44 -7.20 -14.84
N GLN A 154 9.33 -7.84 -14.49
CA GLN A 154 7.97 -7.30 -14.71
C GLN A 154 7.68 -6.09 -13.82
N SER A 155 8.47 -5.90 -12.75
CA SER A 155 8.46 -4.65 -11.99
C SER A 155 8.72 -3.40 -12.85
N ARG A 156 9.32 -3.55 -14.04
CA ARG A 156 9.57 -2.48 -15.00
C ARG A 156 8.34 -2.08 -15.82
N ASP A 157 7.35 -2.96 -15.98
CA ASP A 157 6.09 -2.62 -16.66
C ASP A 157 5.14 -1.94 -15.67
N LYS A 158 5.24 -0.61 -15.62
CA LYS A 158 4.40 0.22 -14.75
C LYS A 158 2.90 0.08 -15.05
N ASN A 159 2.51 -0.35 -16.26
CA ASN A 159 1.10 -0.54 -16.60
C ASN A 159 0.45 -1.66 -15.79
N LEU A 160 1.24 -2.55 -15.19
CA LEU A 160 0.76 -3.66 -14.36
C LEU A 160 0.70 -3.31 -12.87
N TRP A 161 1.18 -2.13 -12.48
CA TRP A 161 1.11 -1.69 -11.08
C TRP A 161 -0.36 -1.42 -10.71
N GLY A 162 -0.71 -1.66 -9.44
CA GLY A 162 -2.07 -1.38 -8.97
C GLY A 162 -2.45 0.09 -9.12
N MET A 163 -1.53 0.99 -8.78
CA MET A 163 -1.74 2.44 -8.80
C MET A 163 -2.08 3.01 -10.18
N THR A 164 -1.62 2.40 -11.28
CA THR A 164 -1.92 2.91 -12.63
C THR A 164 -3.32 2.56 -13.11
N GLY A 165 -4.01 1.67 -12.39
CA GLY A 165 -5.43 1.38 -12.63
C GLY A 165 -6.37 2.45 -12.08
N TRP A 166 -5.86 3.45 -11.35
CA TRP A 166 -6.65 4.50 -10.71
C TRP A 166 -6.69 5.77 -11.56
N LYS A 167 -7.86 6.39 -11.61
CA LYS A 167 -8.09 7.73 -12.15
C LYS A 167 -8.33 8.71 -10.99
N GLN A 168 -8.16 10.01 -11.28
CA GLN A 168 -8.28 11.09 -10.32
C GLN A 168 -9.59 11.04 -9.50
N ASP A 169 -10.71 10.70 -10.13
CA ASP A 169 -12.02 10.68 -9.49
C ASP A 169 -12.44 9.32 -8.91
N ASP A 170 -11.67 8.26 -9.15
CA ASP A 170 -12.05 6.91 -8.72
C ASP A 170 -12.13 6.81 -7.19
N ILE A 171 -11.31 7.57 -6.47
CA ILE A 171 -11.30 7.58 -5.00
C ILE A 171 -12.67 7.96 -4.41
N TYR A 172 -13.40 8.89 -5.04
CA TYR A 172 -14.70 9.36 -4.55
C TYR A 172 -15.81 8.31 -4.70
N ARG A 173 -15.60 7.28 -5.51
CA ARG A 173 -16.53 6.13 -5.58
C ARG A 173 -16.44 5.26 -4.33
N PHE A 174 -15.29 5.27 -3.66
CA PHE A 174 -14.99 4.45 -2.50
C PHE A 174 -15.08 5.25 -1.19
N ILE A 175 -14.67 6.51 -1.21
CA ILE A 175 -14.71 7.44 -0.09
C ILE A 175 -15.34 8.76 -0.60
N PRO A 176 -16.68 8.89 -0.59
CA PRO A 176 -17.37 10.04 -1.20
C PRO A 176 -17.01 11.40 -0.59
N ASP A 177 -16.64 11.43 0.68
CA ASP A 177 -16.21 12.60 1.45
C ASP A 177 -14.68 12.73 1.54
N PHE A 178 -13.95 12.07 0.63
CA PHE A 178 -12.49 12.11 0.62
C PHE A 178 -11.94 13.53 0.51
N SER A 179 -10.96 13.85 1.34
CA SER A 179 -10.20 15.11 1.26
C SER A 179 -8.74 14.84 0.97
N ALA A 180 -8.24 15.44 -0.10
CA ALA A 180 -6.84 15.43 -0.49
C ALA A 180 -5.94 16.30 0.40
N GLU A 181 -6.49 17.01 1.38
CA GLU A 181 -5.74 17.87 2.31
C GLU A 181 -5.78 17.34 3.75
N TYR A 182 -6.82 16.58 4.09
CA TYR A 182 -7.01 16.05 5.42
C TYR A 182 -6.17 14.78 5.66
N PHE A 183 -5.48 14.75 6.79
CA PHE A 183 -4.96 13.51 7.37
C PHE A 183 -5.79 13.23 8.62
N ARG A 184 -6.28 12.00 8.79
CA ARG A 184 -6.91 11.62 10.06
C ARG A 184 -5.84 11.75 11.14
N ASN A 185 -6.13 12.49 12.21
CA ASN A 185 -5.23 12.62 13.34
C ASN A 185 -4.99 11.23 13.96
N SER A 186 -3.91 10.57 13.56
CA SER A 186 -3.28 9.56 14.38
C SER A 186 -2.79 10.30 15.61
N GLY A 187 -3.34 10.06 16.80
CA GLY A 187 -2.92 10.73 18.03
C GLY A 187 -1.39 10.69 18.15
N ASP A 188 -0.74 11.78 17.78
CA ASP A 188 0.71 11.88 17.72
C ASP A 188 1.16 12.19 19.14
N THR A 189 1.29 11.14 19.97
CA THR A 189 2.16 11.22 21.15
C THR A 189 3.59 11.19 20.62
N GLY A 190 4.06 12.37 20.22
CA GLY A 190 5.42 12.57 19.77
C GLY A 190 6.42 11.99 20.78
N VAL A 191 7.38 11.24 20.24
CA VAL A 191 8.69 11.00 20.86
C VAL A 191 9.74 11.31 19.80
#